data_AF-F5GUF7-F1
#
_entry.id   AF-F5GUF7-F1
#
_cell.length_a   1.000
_cell.length_b   1.000
_cell.length_c   1.000
_cell.angle_alpha   90.00
_cell.angle_beta   90.00
_cell.angle_gamma   90.00
#
_symmetry.space_group_name_H-M   'P 1'
#
loop_
_entity.id
_entity.type
_entity.pdbx_description
1 polymer ?
#
loop_
_entity_poly.entity_id
_entity_poly.type
_entity_poly.pdbx_seq_one_letter_code
_entity_poly.pdbx_strand_id
1 'polypeptide(L)'
;MCRAVFGDSLNECRDGGGTDFEMDRYTSRFFLKHSNLEKAFDQLASSGYRLIHSNTFAPSEMPKHAAKDDSQFIHHSQFVFHRQPKLCPPSDTGSN
;
A
#
# COMPACT_ATOMS: atom_id res chain seq x y z
N MET A 1 0.25 -5.43 9.65
CA MET A 1 0.08 -4.00 9.28
C MET A 1 -1.10 -3.76 8.33
N CYS A 2 -1.11 -4.26 7.10
CA CYS A 2 -2.13 -3.92 6.08
C CYS A 2 -3.57 -4.21 6.55
N ARG A 3 -3.82 -5.32 7.26
CA ARG A 3 -5.13 -5.65 7.84
C ARG A 3 -5.66 -4.57 8.80
N ALA A 4 -4.78 -3.95 9.59
CA ALA A 4 -5.17 -2.91 10.54
C ALA A 4 -5.52 -1.57 9.85
N VAL A 5 -4.98 -1.32 8.66
CA VAL A 5 -5.25 -0.09 7.89
C VAL A 5 -6.46 -0.26 6.98
N PHE A 6 -6.52 -1.38 6.25
CA PHE A 6 -7.47 -1.58 5.16
C PHE A 6 -8.65 -2.48 5.50
N GLY A 7 -8.56 -3.28 6.57
CA GLY A 7 -9.64 -4.14 7.05
C GLY A 7 -10.34 -4.91 5.93
N ASP A 8 -11.66 -4.76 5.85
CA ASP A 8 -12.51 -5.44 4.86
C ASP A 8 -12.23 -5.06 3.41
N SER A 9 -11.54 -3.95 3.15
CA SER A 9 -11.16 -3.55 1.80
C SER A 9 -9.94 -4.32 1.26
N LEU A 10 -9.24 -5.06 2.13
CA LEU A 10 -8.09 -5.89 1.77
C LEU A 10 -8.56 -7.23 1.17
N ASN A 11 -7.94 -7.64 0.07
CA ASN A 11 -8.11 -8.97 -0.51
C ASN A 11 -6.80 -9.77 -0.36
N GLU A 12 -6.92 -10.94 0.28
CA GLU A 12 -5.80 -11.81 0.61
C GLU A 12 -5.73 -13.06 -0.30
N CYS A 13 -6.72 -13.29 -1.17
CA CYS A 13 -6.87 -14.53 -1.94
C CYS A 13 -5.71 -14.85 -2.91
N ARG A 14 -4.84 -13.89 -3.23
CA ARG A 14 -3.70 -14.10 -4.14
C ARG A 14 -2.43 -14.57 -3.44
N ASP A 15 -2.39 -14.53 -2.11
CA ASP A 15 -1.30 -15.13 -1.36
C ASP A 15 -1.73 -16.56 -0.98
N GLY A 16 -1.39 -17.55 -1.82
CA GLY A 16 -1.82 -18.95 -1.69
C GLY A 16 -1.38 -19.68 -0.41
N GLY A 17 -0.96 -18.95 0.64
CA GLY A 17 -0.60 -19.45 1.96
C GLY A 17 -1.77 -19.62 2.94
N GLY A 18 -3.01 -19.28 2.55
CA GLY A 18 -4.17 -19.42 3.43
C GLY A 18 -4.07 -18.64 4.74
N THR A 19 -4.87 -19.03 5.74
CA THR A 19 -4.90 -18.43 7.09
C THR A 19 -3.66 -18.70 7.94
N ASP A 20 -2.71 -19.51 7.45
CA ASP A 20 -1.44 -19.88 8.12
C ASP A 20 -0.30 -18.90 7.81
N PHE A 21 -0.61 -17.75 7.22
CA PHE A 21 0.37 -16.68 7.09
C PHE A 21 0.66 -16.07 8.47
N GLU A 22 1.71 -16.58 9.12
CA GLU A 22 2.37 -15.99 10.29
C GLU A 22 2.24 -14.45 10.25
N MET A 23 1.60 -13.87 11.28
CA MET A 23 1.15 -12.46 11.26
C MET A 23 2.29 -11.43 11.06
N ASP A 24 3.54 -11.86 11.25
CA ASP A 24 4.74 -11.00 11.22
C ASP A 24 5.53 -11.05 9.91
N ARG A 25 5.07 -11.77 8.88
CA ARG A 25 5.76 -11.82 7.58
C ARG A 25 5.36 -10.68 6.62
N TYR A 26 6.30 -10.24 5.80
CA TYR A 26 6.07 -9.29 4.71
C TYR A 26 5.51 -9.99 3.47
N THR A 27 4.61 -9.31 2.73
CA THR A 27 4.06 -9.79 1.45
C THR A 27 3.85 -8.64 0.47
N SER A 28 3.96 -8.94 -0.82
CA SER A 28 3.66 -8.04 -1.94
C SER A 28 2.41 -8.46 -2.72
N ARG A 29 1.67 -9.49 -2.26
CA ARG A 29 0.56 -10.10 -3.02
C ARG A 29 -0.84 -9.61 -2.65
N PHE A 30 -0.96 -8.81 -1.60
CA PHE A 30 -2.24 -8.19 -1.23
C PHE A 30 -2.65 -7.12 -2.23
N PHE A 31 -3.96 -6.97 -2.40
CA PHE A 31 -4.55 -5.92 -3.22
C PHE A 31 -5.86 -5.43 -2.60
N LEU A 32 -6.29 -4.24 -2.96
CA LEU A 32 -7.56 -3.68 -2.49
C LEU A 32 -8.71 -4.14 -3.38
N LYS A 33 -9.88 -4.33 -2.78
CA LYS A 33 -11.13 -4.67 -3.50
C LYS A 33 -11.65 -3.52 -4.37
N HIS A 34 -11.12 -2.30 -4.20
CA HIS A 34 -11.46 -1.12 -4.98
C HIS A 34 -10.25 -0.56 -5.72
N SER A 35 -10.51 0.25 -6.75
CA SER A 35 -9.49 0.87 -7.61
C SER A 35 -9.24 2.36 -7.34
N ASN A 36 -9.96 2.98 -6.40
CA ASN A 36 -9.78 4.40 -6.05
C ASN A 36 -8.54 4.59 -5.16
N LEU A 37 -7.56 5.38 -5.63
CA LEU A 37 -6.28 5.61 -4.95
C LEU A 37 -6.41 6.59 -3.78
N GLU A 38 -7.18 7.66 -3.96
CA GLU A 38 -7.40 8.70 -2.96
C GLU A 38 -7.96 8.09 -1.67
N LYS A 39 -8.93 7.18 -1.81
CA LYS A 39 -9.50 6.42 -0.69
C LYS A 39 -8.47 5.55 0.04
N ALA A 40 -7.50 4.98 -0.68
CA ALA A 40 -6.44 4.20 -0.05
C ALA A 40 -5.46 5.11 0.71
N PHE A 41 -5.16 6.29 0.14
CA PHE A 41 -4.29 7.29 0.77
C PHE A 41 -4.93 7.89 2.03
N ASP A 42 -6.23 8.17 2.00
CA ASP A 42 -6.96 8.69 3.17
C ASP A 42 -6.93 7.69 4.34
N GLN A 43 -7.12 6.39 4.08
CA GLN A 43 -7.02 5.34 5.11
C GLN A 43 -5.62 5.21 5.70
N LEU A 44 -4.59 5.37 4.87
CA LEU A 44 -3.20 5.39 5.32
C LEU A 44 -2.92 6.63 6.19
N ALA A 45 -3.39 7.80 5.76
CA ALA A 45 -3.23 9.06 6.49
C ALA A 45 -3.92 9.01 7.85
N SER A 46 -5.17 8.52 7.92
CA SER A 46 -5.90 8.36 9.19
C SER A 46 -5.23 7.37 10.14
N SER A 47 -4.45 6.43 9.61
CA SER A 47 -3.67 5.45 10.39
C SER A 47 -2.27 5.95 10.81
N GLY A 48 -1.91 7.19 10.46
CA GLY A 48 -0.65 7.84 10.82
C GLY A 48 0.50 7.58 9.85
N TYR A 49 0.21 7.16 8.63
CA TYR A 49 1.21 7.01 7.56
C TYR A 49 1.33 8.31 6.76
N ARG A 50 2.55 8.61 6.31
CA ARG A 50 2.82 9.67 5.33
C ARG A 50 3.45 9.12 4.08
N LEU A 51 3.07 9.67 2.93
CA LEU A 51 3.73 9.43 1.65
C LEU A 51 5.14 10.03 1.71
N ILE A 52 6.17 9.22 1.51
CA ILE A 52 7.58 9.65 1.56
C ILE A 52 8.27 9.56 0.21
N HIS A 53 7.74 8.76 -0.71
CA HIS A 53 8.31 8.60 -2.05
C HIS A 53 7.24 8.15 -3.05
N SER A 54 7.40 8.58 -4.30
CA SER A 54 6.57 8.17 -5.42
C SER A 54 7.45 7.95 -6.64
N ASN A 55 7.25 6.84 -7.35
CA ASN A 55 7.98 6.53 -8.57
C ASN A 55 7.03 5.98 -9.62
N THR A 56 7.27 6.26 -10.90
CA THR A 56 6.56 5.64 -12.02
C THR A 56 7.58 5.11 -13.02
N PHE A 57 7.44 3.85 -13.41
CA PHE A 57 8.32 3.20 -14.37
C PHE A 57 7.52 2.40 -15.41
N ALA A 58 8.10 2.21 -16.58
CA ALA A 58 7.58 1.31 -17.60
C ALA A 58 8.39 0.00 -17.58
N PRO A 59 7.75 -1.20 -17.57
CA PRO A 59 8.46 -2.45 -17.73
C PRO A 59 9.21 -2.49 -19.07
N SER A 60 10.44 -2.99 -19.07
CA SER A 60 11.19 -3.22 -20.31
C SER A 60 10.72 -4.46 -21.09
N GLU A 61 10.06 -5.40 -20.42
CA GLU A 61 9.58 -6.64 -21.02
C GLU A 61 8.07 -6.60 -21.25
N MET A 62 7.69 -6.50 -22.52
CA MET A 62 6.31 -6.59 -22.98
C MET A 62 5.92 -8.08 -23.10
N PRO A 63 4.76 -8.52 -22.58
CA PRO A 63 4.28 -9.87 -22.81
C PRO A 63 4.19 -10.16 -24.31
N LYS A 64 4.63 -11.35 -24.77
CA LYS A 64 4.62 -11.73 -26.20
C LYS A 64 3.25 -11.61 -26.89
N HIS A 65 2.16 -11.63 -26.10
CA HIS A 65 0.79 -11.44 -26.58
C HIS A 65 0.31 -9.97 -26.60
N ALA A 66 1.02 -9.05 -25.96
CA ALA A 66 0.73 -7.61 -25.97
C ALA A 66 1.23 -6.92 -27.25
N ALA A 67 2.16 -7.56 -27.98
CA ALA A 67 2.82 -7.01 -29.16
C ALA A 67 1.94 -6.91 -30.44
N LYS A 68 0.63 -7.20 -30.35
CA LYS A 68 -0.29 -7.04 -31.49
C LYS A 68 -0.96 -5.66 -31.56
N ASP A 69 -0.86 -4.88 -30.49
CA ASP A 69 -1.44 -3.54 -30.40
C ASP A 69 -0.30 -2.57 -30.06
N ASP A 70 0.11 -1.77 -31.04
CA ASP A 70 1.22 -0.79 -30.95
C ASP A 70 1.01 0.30 -29.89
N SER A 71 -0.10 0.25 -29.13
CA SER A 71 -0.55 1.29 -28.23
C SER A 71 -0.44 0.98 -26.73
N GLN A 72 0.03 -0.22 -26.34
CA GLN A 72 -0.05 -0.63 -24.93
C GLN A 72 1.14 -0.11 -24.09
N PHE A 73 1.06 1.16 -23.69
CA PHE A 73 1.96 1.72 -22.68
C PHE A 73 1.57 1.23 -21.28
N ILE A 74 2.30 0.23 -20.78
CA ILE A 74 2.13 -0.25 -19.40
C ILE A 74 3.01 0.61 -18.50
N HIS A 75 2.39 1.45 -17.68
CA HIS A 75 3.06 2.21 -16.63
C HIS A 75 2.70 1.65 -15.26
N HIS A 76 3.71 1.44 -14.40
CA HIS A 76 3.51 1.09 -13.00
C HIS A 76 3.92 2.26 -12.12
N SER A 77 2.98 2.73 -11.31
CA SER A 77 3.23 3.72 -10.26
C SER A 77 3.32 3.05 -8.90
N GLN A 78 4.31 3.46 -8.11
CA GLN A 78 4.55 2.99 -6.75
C GLN A 78 4.53 4.19 -5.79
N PHE A 79 3.89 3.99 -4.64
CA PHE A 79 3.76 4.99 -3.58
C PHE A 79 4.23 4.37 -2.27
N VAL A 80 5.25 4.97 -1.64
CA VAL A 80 5.86 4.44 -0.42
C VAL A 80 5.40 5.26 0.78
N PHE A 81 4.84 4.57 1.76
CA PHE A 81 4.30 5.16 2.97
C PHE A 81 5.10 4.73 4.20
N HIS A 82 5.35 5.67 5.11
CA HIS A 82 6.02 5.40 6.39
C HIS A 82 5.15 5.87 7.56
N ARG A 83 4.98 5.02 8.58
CA ARG A 83 4.25 5.39 9.80
C ARG A 83 5.13 6.31 10.63
N GLN A 84 4.63 7.50 10.95
CA GLN A 84 5.35 8.34 11.89
C GLN A 84 5.12 7.84 13.30
N PRO A 85 6.16 7.79 14.15
CA PRO A 85 5.94 7.67 15.59
C PRO A 85 4.98 8.77 16.01
N LYS A 86 3.93 8.43 16.75
CA LYS A 86 3.17 9.46 17.46
C LYS A 86 4.17 10.07 18.43
N LEU A 87 4.64 11.29 18.15
CA LEU A 87 5.27 12.10 19.19
C LEU A 87 4.21 12.21 20.28
N CYS A 88 4.43 11.56 21.42
CA CYS A 88 3.65 11.87 22.60
C CYS A 88 3.71 13.39 22.77
N PRO A 89 2.58 14.09 22.91
CA PRO A 89 2.64 15.49 23.28
C PRO A 89 3.50 15.58 24.55
N PRO A 90 4.43 16.54 24.66
CA PRO A 90 5.13 16.75 25.91
C PRO A 90 4.05 16.90 26.98
N SER A 91 4.13 16.09 28.03
CA SER A 91 3.32 16.28 29.22
C SER A 91 3.52 17.73 29.63
N ASP A 92 2.47 18.54 29.58
CA ASP A 92 2.42 19.84 30.23
C ASP A 92 2.65 19.59 31.73
N THR A 93 3.92 19.54 32.15
CA THR A 93 4.30 19.76 33.54
C THR A 93 4.21 21.25 33.77
N GLY A 94 2.98 21.73 33.89
CA GLY A 94 2.67 23.14 34.04
C GLY A 94 1.38 23.34 34.82
N SER A 95 1.44 23.17 36.14
CA SER A 95 0.55 23.90 37.06
C SER A 95 1.08 23.84 38.50
N ASN A 96 1.58 25.01 38.93
CA ASN A 96 1.76 25.59 40.27
C ASN A 96 1.98 24.69 41.49
#